data_AF-A0A3S1A153-F1
#
_entry.id   AF-A0A3S1A153-F1
#
_cell.length_a   1.000
_cell.length_b   1.000
_cell.length_c   1.000
_cell.angle_alpha   90.00
_cell.angle_beta   90.00
_cell.angle_gamma   90.00
#
_symmetry.space_group_name_H-M   'P 1'
#
loop_
_entity.id
_entity.type
_entity.pdbx_description
1 polymer ?
#
loop_
_entity_poly.entity_id
_entity_poly.type
_entity_poly.pdbx_seq_one_letter_code
_entity_poly.pdbx_strand_id
1 'polypeptide(L)'
;MPTMSLLVGHLEAECYPLRNGILGMMGEILTKYICKEELDDKLRASRDGFFEKLEDHIHDVNAFVRSKVLQIWLTIVNEKCLPLLMQESVMSLVVGRLIDKSSIVRKNALQLVTALLKSNPFAARLSVEDLRTNYEKEKATLEEMAPELQTPRAKGP
;
A
#
# COMPACT_ATOMS: atom_id res chain seq x y z
N MET A 1 11.95 -4.89 -17.20
CA MET A 1 13.38 -4.52 -17.08
C MET A 1 14.20 -5.76 -16.75
N PRO A 2 15.08 -6.26 -17.62
CA PRO A 2 15.76 -7.55 -17.47
C PRO A 2 16.55 -7.68 -16.15
N THR A 3 17.20 -6.61 -15.71
CA THR A 3 18.06 -6.59 -14.53
C THR A 3 17.30 -6.70 -13.20
N MET A 4 16.02 -6.29 -13.14
CA MET A 4 15.25 -6.34 -11.89
C MET A 4 14.97 -7.78 -11.44
N SER A 5 14.77 -8.70 -12.39
CA SER A 5 14.54 -10.12 -12.08
C SER A 5 15.72 -10.77 -11.33
N LEU A 6 16.95 -10.37 -11.66
CA LEU A 6 18.17 -10.83 -10.99
C LEU A 6 18.28 -10.27 -9.57
N LEU A 7 17.84 -9.02 -9.36
CA LEU A 7 17.92 -8.35 -8.06
C LEU A 7 16.85 -8.83 -7.08
N VAL A 8 15.66 -9.21 -7.58
CA VAL A 8 14.58 -9.77 -6.74
C VAL A 8 15.03 -11.04 -6.02
N GLY A 9 15.87 -11.88 -6.65
CA GLY A 9 16.41 -13.09 -6.02
C GLY A 9 17.26 -12.84 -4.76
N HIS A 10 17.74 -11.62 -4.57
CA HIS A 10 18.52 -11.22 -3.39
C HIS A 10 17.67 -10.59 -2.27
N LEU A 11 16.37 -10.45 -2.46
CA LEU A 11 15.46 -10.03 -1.39
C LEU A 11 15.33 -11.09 -0.28
N GLU A 12 15.67 -12.34 -0.57
CA GLU A 12 15.74 -13.41 0.46
C GLU A 12 17.17 -13.60 1.02
N ALA A 13 18.13 -12.75 0.66
CA ALA A 13 19.51 -12.87 1.13
C ALA A 13 19.60 -12.57 2.63
N GLU A 14 20.48 -13.26 3.37
CA GLU A 14 20.68 -13.03 4.82
C GLU A 14 21.12 -11.58 5.15
N CYS A 15 21.86 -10.96 4.23
CA CYS A 15 22.42 -9.63 4.36
C CYS A 15 21.34 -8.53 4.30
N TYR A 16 20.88 -8.06 5.46
CA TYR A 16 19.84 -7.03 5.53
C TYR A 16 20.20 -5.70 4.83
N PRO A 17 21.46 -5.21 4.79
CA PRO A 17 21.80 -4.01 4.03
C PRO A 17 21.57 -4.18 2.53
N LEU A 18 21.80 -5.38 1.99
CA LEU A 18 21.52 -5.68 0.58
C LEU A 18 20.02 -5.61 0.30
N ARG A 19 19.20 -6.26 1.14
CA ARG A 19 17.73 -6.16 1.06
C ARG A 19 17.27 -4.70 1.09
N ASN A 20 17.80 -3.91 2.02
CA ASN A 20 17.50 -2.47 2.12
C ASN A 20 17.88 -1.69 0.86
N GLY A 21 19.02 -1.99 0.25
CA GLY A 21 19.47 -1.36 -0.99
C GLY A 21 18.52 -1.65 -2.14
N ILE A 22 18.11 -2.91 -2.30
CA ILE A 22 17.21 -3.35 -3.37
C ILE A 22 15.82 -2.74 -3.18
N LEU A 23 15.24 -2.83 -1.97
CA LEU A 23 13.93 -2.24 -1.66
C LEU A 23 13.97 -0.72 -1.84
N GLY A 24 15.06 -0.06 -1.43
CA GLY A 24 15.25 1.37 -1.64
C GLY A 24 15.25 1.75 -3.11
N MET A 25 15.99 1.02 -3.95
CA MET A 25 16.00 1.21 -5.39
C MET A 25 14.60 1.00 -6.01
N MET A 26 13.86 -0.04 -5.58
CA MET A 26 12.49 -0.27 -6.03
C MET A 26 11.57 0.90 -5.67
N GLY A 27 11.67 1.42 -4.44
CA GLY A 27 10.94 2.60 -3.99
C GLY A 27 11.22 3.84 -4.84
N GLU A 28 12.49 4.09 -5.17
CA GLU A 28 12.88 5.21 -6.06
C GLU A 28 12.34 5.05 -7.48
N ILE A 29 12.33 3.82 -8.00
CA ILE A 29 11.79 3.55 -9.34
C ILE A 29 10.27 3.77 -9.35
N LEU A 30 9.57 3.27 -8.33
CA LEU A 30 8.13 3.47 -8.16
C LEU A 30 7.76 4.95 -8.20
N THR A 31 8.39 5.76 -7.35
CA THR A 31 8.02 7.18 -7.20
C THR A 31 8.39 8.02 -8.41
N LYS A 32 9.55 7.77 -9.05
CA LYS A 32 10.04 8.62 -10.16
C LYS A 32 9.49 8.24 -11.53
N TYR A 33 9.22 6.95 -11.76
CA TYR A 33 8.95 6.44 -13.11
C TYR A 33 7.59 5.76 -13.25
N ILE A 34 7.07 5.14 -12.19
CA ILE A 34 5.93 4.21 -12.28
C ILE A 34 4.72 4.69 -11.46
N CYS A 35 4.68 5.99 -11.15
CA CYS A 35 3.61 6.67 -10.43
C CYS A 35 2.70 7.52 -11.35
N LYS A 36 2.98 7.56 -12.65
CA LYS A 36 2.26 8.40 -13.63
C LYS A 36 0.96 7.76 -14.10
N GLU A 37 -0.01 8.57 -14.53
CA GLU A 37 -1.36 8.11 -14.90
C GLU A 37 -1.37 7.27 -16.20
N GLU A 38 -0.39 7.47 -17.08
CA GLU A 38 -0.27 6.76 -18.36
C GLU A 38 0.83 5.70 -18.32
N LEU A 39 0.52 4.54 -17.73
CA LEU A 39 1.40 3.37 -17.74
C LEU A 39 0.86 2.31 -18.69
N ASP A 40 1.75 1.79 -19.54
CA ASP A 40 1.49 0.55 -20.27
C ASP A 40 1.33 -0.65 -19.31
N ASP A 41 0.77 -1.74 -19.82
CA ASP A 41 0.46 -2.93 -19.02
C ASP A 41 1.71 -3.55 -18.37
N LYS A 42 2.88 -3.44 -19.01
CA LYS A 42 4.13 -4.00 -18.49
C LYS A 42 4.66 -3.18 -17.30
N LEU A 43 4.57 -1.86 -17.39
CA LEU A 43 4.95 -0.96 -16.30
C LEU A 43 3.96 -1.07 -15.14
N ARG A 44 2.66 -1.23 -15.42
CA ARG A 44 1.65 -1.50 -14.39
C ARG A 44 1.93 -2.80 -13.64
N ALA A 45 2.19 -3.89 -14.36
CA ALA A 45 2.57 -5.16 -13.74
C ALA A 45 3.87 -5.05 -12.92
N SER A 46 4.84 -4.25 -13.39
CA SER A 46 6.08 -4.00 -12.65
C SER A 46 5.83 -3.20 -11.36
N ARG A 47 4.93 -2.20 -11.41
CA ARG A 47 4.50 -1.41 -10.26
C ARG A 47 3.88 -2.30 -9.20
N ASP A 48 2.91 -3.11 -9.60
CA ASP A 48 2.14 -3.94 -8.70
C ASP A 48 3.06 -4.99 -8.05
N GLY A 49 3.96 -5.59 -8.83
CA GLY A 49 5.00 -6.47 -8.29
C GLY A 49 5.97 -5.79 -7.31
N PHE A 50 6.30 -4.50 -7.49
CA PHE A 50 7.11 -3.78 -6.50
C PHE A 50 6.33 -3.48 -5.22
N PHE A 51 5.04 -3.16 -5.32
CA PHE A 51 4.20 -3.00 -4.13
C PHE A 51 4.08 -4.32 -3.35
N GLU A 52 3.85 -5.44 -4.03
CA GLU A 52 3.83 -6.77 -3.40
C GLU A 52 5.13 -7.03 -2.62
N LYS A 53 6.29 -6.73 -3.21
CA LYS A 53 7.58 -6.91 -2.50
C LYS A 53 7.70 -6.02 -1.28
N LEU A 54 7.18 -4.79 -1.31
CA LEU A 54 7.15 -3.91 -0.13
C LEU A 54 6.18 -4.42 0.94
N GLU A 55 5.03 -4.97 0.55
CA GLU A 55 4.08 -5.59 1.48
C GLU A 55 4.68 -6.83 2.15
N ASP A 56 5.34 -7.71 1.39
CA ASP A 56 6.04 -8.89 1.92
C ASP A 56 7.06 -8.49 3.00
N HIS A 57 7.90 -7.49 2.69
CA HIS A 57 9.04 -7.11 3.53
C HIS A 57 8.66 -6.24 4.74
N ILE A 58 7.40 -5.83 4.88
CA ILE A 58 6.93 -5.20 6.13
C ILE A 58 6.99 -6.19 7.32
N HIS A 59 7.04 -7.49 7.02
CA HIS A 59 7.14 -8.60 7.98
C HIS A 59 8.54 -9.20 8.08
N ASP A 60 9.57 -8.57 7.50
CA ASP A 60 10.94 -9.08 7.52
C ASP A 60 11.45 -9.35 8.94
N VAL A 61 12.19 -10.44 9.12
CA VAL A 61 12.77 -10.84 10.42
C VAL A 61 13.65 -9.76 11.04
N ASN A 62 14.27 -8.91 10.22
CA ASN A 62 15.17 -7.84 10.63
C ASN A 62 14.43 -6.50 10.76
N ALA A 63 14.54 -5.88 11.93
CA ALA A 63 13.90 -4.60 12.23
C ALA A 63 14.35 -3.43 11.32
N PHE A 64 15.58 -3.45 10.81
CA PHE A 64 16.08 -2.41 9.89
C PHE A 64 15.41 -2.50 8.52
N VAL A 65 15.06 -3.71 8.06
CA VAL A 65 14.35 -3.88 6.79
C VAL A 65 12.92 -3.41 6.92
N ARG A 66 12.21 -3.85 7.96
CA ARG A 66 10.86 -3.36 8.26
C ARG A 66 10.81 -1.83 8.40
N SER A 67 11.81 -1.26 9.08
CA SER A 67 11.95 0.20 9.20
C SER A 67 12.15 0.88 7.85
N LYS A 68 12.97 0.29 6.96
CA LYS A 68 13.24 0.82 5.62
C LYS A 68 11.99 0.74 4.73
N VAL A 69 11.25 -0.36 4.79
CA VAL A 69 9.98 -0.53 4.07
C VAL A 69 8.97 0.54 4.46
N LEU A 70 8.79 0.78 5.77
CA LEU A 70 7.90 1.85 6.27
C LEU A 70 8.33 3.24 5.77
N GLN A 71 9.64 3.52 5.68
CA GLN A 71 10.15 4.78 5.12
C GLN A 71 9.86 4.90 3.63
N ILE A 72 9.99 3.80 2.86
CA ILE A 72 9.67 3.79 1.43
C ILE A 72 8.18 4.07 1.22
N TRP A 73 7.31 3.40 1.98
CA TRP A 73 5.87 3.68 1.94
C TRP A 73 5.53 5.12 2.30
N LEU A 74 6.21 5.70 3.29
CA LEU A 74 6.05 7.10 3.64
C LEU A 74 6.39 8.02 2.46
N THR A 75 7.48 7.76 1.74
CA THR A 75 7.80 8.49 0.51
C THR A 75 6.70 8.31 -0.54
N ILE A 76 6.26 7.08 -0.81
CA ILE A 76 5.19 6.79 -1.79
C ILE A 76 3.91 7.56 -1.47
N VAL A 77 3.49 7.62 -0.21
CA VAL A 77 2.29 8.34 0.23
C VAL A 77 2.45 9.85 0.07
N ASN A 78 3.61 10.40 0.45
CA ASN A 78 3.88 11.83 0.34
C ASN A 78 3.93 12.30 -1.12
N GLU A 79 4.49 11.49 -2.00
CA GLU A 79 4.56 11.74 -3.46
C GLU A 79 3.23 11.44 -4.19
N LYS A 80 2.16 11.09 -3.45
CA LYS A 80 0.83 10.75 -4.01
C LYS A 80 0.84 9.59 -4.99
N CYS A 81 1.76 8.64 -4.76
CA CYS A 81 1.96 7.47 -5.62
C CYS A 81 1.22 6.21 -5.18
N LEU A 82 0.53 6.25 -4.04
CA LEU A 82 -0.24 5.11 -3.53
C LEU A 82 -1.64 5.08 -4.19
N PRO A 83 -1.98 4.03 -4.98
CA PRO A 83 -3.31 3.89 -5.56
C PRO A 83 -4.39 3.81 -4.48
N LEU A 84 -5.55 4.43 -4.72
CA LEU A 84 -6.65 4.48 -3.75
C LEU A 84 -7.09 3.09 -3.28
N LEU A 85 -7.15 2.12 -4.20
CA LEU A 85 -7.54 0.73 -3.91
C LEU A 85 -6.57 0.01 -2.95
N MET A 86 -5.33 0.48 -2.82
CA MET A 86 -4.31 -0.09 -1.93
C MET A 86 -4.20 0.64 -0.60
N GLN A 87 -4.88 1.78 -0.43
CA GLN A 87 -4.75 2.56 0.81
C GLN A 87 -5.23 1.78 2.04
N GLU A 88 -6.30 0.99 1.90
CA GLU A 88 -6.85 0.19 2.99
C GLU A 88 -5.90 -0.95 3.39
N SER A 89 -5.41 -1.73 2.43
CA SER A 89 -4.49 -2.86 2.69
C SER A 89 -3.19 -2.36 3.34
N VAL A 90 -2.60 -1.30 2.78
CA VAL A 90 -1.38 -0.69 3.33
C VAL A 90 -1.63 -0.10 4.71
N MET A 91 -2.75 0.58 4.95
CA MET A 91 -3.11 1.08 6.29
C MET A 91 -3.16 -0.06 7.31
N SER A 92 -3.83 -1.16 6.98
CA SER A 92 -3.95 -2.33 7.85
C SER A 92 -2.58 -2.90 8.25
N LEU A 93 -1.69 -3.06 7.27
CA LEU A 93 -0.31 -3.53 7.49
C LEU A 93 0.47 -2.60 8.43
N VAL A 94 0.39 -1.28 8.20
CA VAL A 94 1.12 -0.27 8.97
C VAL A 94 0.60 -0.16 10.40
N VAL A 95 -0.72 -0.22 10.61
CA VAL A 95 -1.33 -0.27 11.95
C VAL A 95 -0.81 -1.47 12.72
N GLY A 96 -0.68 -2.63 12.07
CA GLY A 96 -0.08 -3.83 12.66
C GLY A 96 1.37 -3.63 13.12
N ARG A 97 2.11 -2.64 12.59
CA ARG A 97 3.47 -2.29 13.00
C ARG A 97 3.54 -1.28 14.16
N LEU A 98 2.42 -0.73 14.63
CA LEU A 98 2.41 0.17 15.79
C LEU A 98 2.80 -0.54 17.10
N ILE A 99 2.60 -1.85 17.17
CA ILE A 99 2.95 -2.70 18.31
C ILE A 99 4.25 -3.49 18.10
N ASP A 100 5.08 -3.06 17.14
CA ASP A 100 6.33 -3.75 16.83
C ASP A 100 7.27 -3.80 18.05
N LYS A 101 8.04 -4.88 18.20
CA LYS A 101 9.08 -4.98 19.25
C LYS A 101 10.10 -3.85 19.15
N SER A 102 10.47 -3.46 17.93
CA SER A 102 11.48 -2.44 17.68
C SER A 102 10.89 -1.02 17.75
N SER A 103 11.49 -0.15 18.57
CA SER A 103 11.04 1.24 18.72
C SER A 103 11.16 2.05 17.43
N ILE A 104 12.19 1.80 16.61
CA ILE A 104 12.37 2.50 15.32
C ILE A 104 11.27 2.12 14.32
N VAL A 105 10.82 0.87 14.34
CA VAL A 105 9.70 0.41 13.50
C VAL A 105 8.42 1.10 13.95
N ARG A 106 8.13 1.12 15.27
CA ARG A 106 6.95 1.82 15.81
C ARG A 106 6.94 3.31 15.45
N LYS A 107 8.10 3.98 15.54
CA LYS A 107 8.24 5.39 15.14
C LYS A 107 7.89 5.61 13.68
N ASN A 108 8.45 4.81 12.77
CA ASN A 108 8.19 4.94 11.34
C ASN A 108 6.73 4.59 11.00
N ALA A 109 6.14 3.59 11.67
CA ALA A 109 4.74 3.22 11.49
C ALA A 109 3.81 4.38 11.89
N LEU A 110 4.05 5.03 13.02
CA LEU A 110 3.28 6.20 13.45
C LEU A 110 3.37 7.36 12.44
N GLN A 111 4.56 7.62 11.89
CA GLN A 111 4.74 8.64 10.86
C GLN A 111 3.93 8.32 9.59
N LEU A 112 3.93 7.06 9.17
CA LEU A 112 3.21 6.60 8.00
C LEU A 112 1.69 6.64 8.19
N VAL A 113 1.16 6.19 9.34
CA VAL A 113 -0.27 6.33 9.67
C VAL A 113 -0.68 7.80 9.61
N THR A 114 0.14 8.69 10.17
CA THR A 114 -0.12 10.14 10.13
C THR A 114 -0.18 10.65 8.69
N ALA A 115 0.75 10.23 7.83
CA ALA A 115 0.79 10.64 6.43
C ALA A 115 -0.39 10.09 5.61
N LEU A 116 -0.78 8.84 5.85
CA LEU A 116 -1.96 8.21 5.23
C LEU A 116 -3.23 8.94 5.61
N LEU A 117 -3.43 9.25 6.90
CA LEU A 117 -4.60 10.01 7.36
C LEU A 117 -4.64 11.42 6.75
N LYS A 118 -3.50 12.12 6.67
CA LYS A 118 -3.42 13.45 6.02
C LYS A 118 -3.65 13.39 4.52
N SER A 119 -3.31 12.27 3.88
CA SER A 119 -3.45 12.08 2.44
C SER A 119 -4.78 11.45 2.05
N ASN A 120 -5.60 11.03 3.02
CA ASN A 120 -6.88 10.38 2.78
C ASN A 120 -7.87 11.43 2.20
N PRO A 121 -8.43 11.20 1.00
CA PRO A 121 -9.37 12.13 0.37
C PRO A 121 -10.65 12.34 1.19
N PHE A 122 -10.96 11.44 2.12
CA PHE A 122 -12.12 11.50 3.01
C PHE A 122 -11.78 12.07 4.39
N ALA A 123 -10.53 12.46 4.64
CA ALA A 123 -10.04 12.87 5.97
C ALA A 123 -10.85 14.00 6.62
N ALA A 124 -11.38 14.93 5.82
CA ALA A 124 -12.18 16.05 6.32
C ALA A 124 -13.54 15.63 6.90
N ARG A 125 -14.02 14.41 6.61
CA ARG A 125 -15.32 13.88 7.06
C ARG A 125 -15.16 12.45 7.62
N LEU A 126 -14.24 12.28 8.56
CA LEU A 126 -13.96 10.99 9.22
C LEU A 126 -14.94 10.63 10.35
N SER A 127 -16.04 11.38 10.53
CA SER A 127 -17.11 10.99 11.45
C SER A 127 -17.68 9.64 11.02
N VAL A 128 -17.54 8.64 11.88
CA VAL A 128 -17.98 7.26 11.59
C VAL A 128 -19.49 7.25 11.39
N GLU A 129 -20.21 8.04 12.18
CA GLU A 129 -21.65 8.23 12.11
C GLU A 129 -22.08 8.83 10.76
N ASP A 130 -21.40 9.88 10.30
CA ASP A 130 -21.72 10.53 9.02
C ASP A 130 -21.42 9.62 7.84
N LEU A 131 -20.27 8.92 7.89
CA LEU A 131 -19.88 7.96 6.86
C LEU A 131 -20.87 6.79 6.79
N ARG A 132 -21.31 6.26 7.93
CA ARG A 132 -22.29 5.18 7.99
C ARG A 132 -23.64 5.62 7.45
N THR A 133 -24.10 6.81 7.85
CA THR A 133 -25.37 7.37 7.38
C THR A 133 -25.37 7.59 5.86
N ASN A 134 -24.29 8.13 5.31
CA ASN A 134 -24.15 8.29 3.87
C ASN A 134 -24.09 6.94 3.15
N TYR A 135 -23.35 5.97 3.70
CA TYR A 135 -23.28 4.61 3.15
C TYR A 135 -24.66 3.95 3.07
N GLU A 136 -25.43 4.00 4.16
CA GLU A 136 -26.78 3.42 4.23
C GLU A 136 -27.72 4.08 3.19
N LYS A 137 -27.65 5.42 3.05
CA LYS A 137 -28.44 6.17 2.07
C LYS A 137 -28.11 5.83 0.62
N GLU A 138 -26.82 5.82 0.26
CA GLU A 138 -26.38 5.51 -1.10
C GLU A 138 -26.65 4.04 -1.44
N LYS A 139 -26.50 3.14 -0.46
CA LYS A 139 -26.87 1.72 -0.62
C LYS A 139 -28.36 1.55 -0.92
N ALA A 140 -29.24 2.21 -0.18
CA ALA A 140 -30.68 2.15 -0.43
C ALA A 140 -31.05 2.72 -1.81
N THR A 141 -30.44 3.84 -2.20
CA THR A 141 -30.62 4.43 -3.54
C THR A 141 -30.20 3.45 -4.65
N LEU A 142 -29.08 2.75 -4.45
CA LEU A 142 -28.59 1.75 -5.39
C LEU A 142 -29.51 0.53 -5.49
N GLU A 143 -30.09 0.09 -4.37
CA GLU A 143 -31.09 -0.99 -4.32
C GLU A 143 -32.40 -0.60 -5.06
N GLU A 144 -32.83 0.66 -4.98
CA GLU A 144 -34.00 1.18 -5.69
C GLU A 144 -33.76 1.31 -7.21
N MET A 145 -32.57 1.76 -7.62
CA MET A 145 -32.25 2.03 -9.02
C MET A 145 -31.94 0.77 -9.84
N ALA A 146 -31.55 -0.33 -9.20
CA ALA A 146 -31.16 -1.56 -9.90
C ALA A 146 -31.58 -2.84 -9.13
N PRO A 147 -32.88 -3.16 -9.10
CA PRO A 147 -33.37 -4.40 -8.48
C PRO A 147 -32.80 -5.67 -9.14
N GLU A 148 -32.33 -5.60 -10.39
CA GLU A 148 -31.75 -6.73 -11.12
C GLU A 148 -30.29 -7.06 -10.74
N LEU A 149 -29.56 -6.15 -10.07
CA LEU A 149 -28.20 -6.43 -9.57
C LEU A 149 -28.18 -7.30 -8.29
N GLN A 150 -29.36 -7.72 -7.81
CA GLN A 150 -29.52 -8.58 -6.64
C GLN A 150 -29.12 -10.04 -6.86
N THR A 151 -28.85 -10.48 -8.11
CA THR A 151 -28.23 -11.79 -8.33
C THR A 151 -26.77 -11.75 -7.90
N PRO A 152 -26.33 -12.63 -6.96
CA PRO A 152 -24.91 -12.75 -6.64
C PRO A 152 -24.15 -12.99 -7.94
N ARG A 153 -23.06 -12.25 -8.15
CA ARG A 153 -22.10 -12.56 -9.22
C ARG A 153 -21.74 -14.03 -9.06
N ALA A 154 -22.22 -14.88 -9.97
CA ALA A 154 -21.88 -16.29 -9.96
C ALA A 154 -20.35 -16.37 -9.89
N LYS A 155 -19.82 -17.09 -8.91
CA LYS A 155 -18.40 -17.44 -8.91
C LYS A 155 -18.17 -18.17 -10.23
N GLY A 156 -17.44 -17.52 -11.13
CA GLY A 156 -16.98 -18.14 -12.37
C GLY A 156 -16.10 -19.36 -12.06
N PRO A 157 -15.96 -20.29 -13.03
CA PRO A 157 -15.42 -21.63 -12.83
C PRO A 157 -14.02 -21.66 -12.21
#